data_AF-A0A820Y733-F1
#
_entry.id   AF-A0A820Y733-F1
#
_cell.length_a   1.000
_cell.length_b   1.000
_cell.length_c   1.000
_cell.angle_alpha   90.00
_cell.angle_beta   90.00
_cell.angle_gamma   90.00
#
_symmetry.space_group_name_H-M   'P 1'
#
loop_
_entity.id
_entity.type
_entity.pdbx_description
1 polymer ?
#
loop_
_entity_poly.entity_id
_entity_poly.type
_entity_poly.pdbx_seq_one_letter_code
_entity_poly.pdbx_strand_id
1 'polypeptide(L)'
;MLSSSTTLIRRSFYEIFWFAHHLFIIFFICLITHGLQRIIKSQTNVNEHNPEICASLYLEWGVNEQCLIYPRFSGAEATSWMWLCAPLGLYILERILRFIRSLQRVEILDVIRHDSNVIEIRFRKKFMQTPQPGQYIYLKCFSIALFEWHPFTVTSATEDAYVSVHVRTAGNWTSDLVKKLAMYPQQIPRLGVDGPYGSAADDVFNYDGVILVGAGIG
;
A
#
# COMPACT_ATOMS: atom_id res chain seq x y z
N MET A 1 -1.69 -11.06 9.59
CA MET A 1 -1.66 -10.83 8.13
C MET A 1 -2.69 -11.71 7.44
N LEU A 2 -2.45 -13.01 7.22
CA LEU A 2 -3.30 -13.86 6.38
C LEU A 2 -4.77 -13.96 6.82
N SER A 3 -5.04 -14.21 8.11
CA SER A 3 -6.40 -14.36 8.64
C SER A 3 -7.21 -13.06 8.52
N SER A 4 -6.59 -11.91 8.84
CA SER A 4 -7.24 -10.61 8.71
C SER A 4 -7.42 -10.16 7.25
N SER A 5 -6.73 -10.76 6.28
CA SER A 5 -6.93 -10.50 4.84
C SER A 5 -8.22 -11.11 4.29
N THR A 6 -8.84 -12.04 5.03
CA THR A 6 -10.08 -12.70 4.58
C THR A 6 -11.19 -11.68 4.34
N THR A 7 -12.04 -11.95 3.34
CA THR A 7 -13.09 -11.01 2.91
C THR A 7 -14.06 -10.66 4.03
N LEU A 8 -14.36 -11.62 4.90
CA LEU A 8 -15.20 -11.43 6.09
C LEU A 8 -14.62 -10.40 7.05
N ILE A 9 -13.35 -10.57 7.46
CA ILE A 9 -12.72 -9.68 8.44
C ILE A 9 -12.40 -8.32 7.82
N ARG A 10 -11.86 -8.27 6.60
CA ARG A 10 -11.49 -7.02 5.93
C ARG A 10 -12.67 -6.08 5.72
N ARG A 11 -13.85 -6.61 5.37
CA ARG A 11 -15.06 -5.80 5.12
C ARG A 11 -15.70 -5.30 6.41
N SER A 12 -15.73 -6.13 7.45
CA SER A 12 -16.40 -5.78 8.72
C SER A 12 -15.49 -5.04 9.70
N PHE A 13 -14.18 -5.28 9.67
CA PHE A 13 -13.21 -4.76 10.63
C PHE A 13 -11.94 -4.26 9.93
N TYR A 14 -12.09 -3.18 9.17
CA TYR A 14 -11.00 -2.63 8.34
C TYR A 14 -9.78 -2.21 9.16
N GLU A 15 -9.96 -1.64 10.35
CA GLU A 15 -8.86 -1.23 11.23
C GLU A 15 -7.97 -2.42 11.64
N ILE A 16 -8.59 -3.53 12.05
CA ILE A 16 -7.86 -4.76 12.40
C ILE A 16 -7.08 -5.28 11.18
N PHE A 17 -7.71 -5.28 10.01
CA PHE A 17 -7.05 -5.59 8.76
C PHE A 17 -5.83 -4.69 8.55
N TRP A 18 -6.00 -3.37 8.65
CA TRP A 18 -4.97 -2.38 8.39
C TRP A 18 -3.76 -2.55 9.31
N PHE A 19 -3.97 -2.57 10.64
CA PHE A 19 -2.87 -2.73 11.60
C PHE A 19 -2.16 -4.07 11.44
N ALA A 20 -2.92 -5.16 11.29
CA ALA A 20 -2.34 -6.48 11.15
C ALA A 20 -1.57 -6.67 9.82
N HIS A 21 -1.90 -5.91 8.77
CA HIS A 21 -1.16 -5.93 7.51
C HIS A 21 0.14 -5.16 7.59
N HIS A 22 0.18 -4.03 8.30
CA HIS A 22 1.41 -3.23 8.47
C HIS A 22 2.54 -3.98 9.20
N LEU A 23 2.22 -5.09 9.86
CA LEU A 23 3.21 -6.05 10.38
C LEU A 23 4.12 -6.63 9.30
N PHE A 24 3.83 -6.44 8.01
CA PHE A 24 4.72 -6.81 6.90
C PHE A 24 6.12 -6.19 7.06
N ILE A 25 6.23 -5.01 7.67
CA ILE A 25 7.51 -4.33 7.93
C ILE A 25 8.36 -5.19 8.88
N ILE A 26 7.78 -5.60 10.01
CA ILE A 26 8.45 -6.46 11.00
C ILE A 26 8.78 -7.80 10.37
N PHE A 27 7.84 -8.39 9.64
CA PHE A 27 8.04 -9.66 8.94
C PHE A 27 9.26 -9.63 8.00
N PHE A 28 9.41 -8.59 7.17
CA PHE A 28 10.56 -8.48 6.27
C PHE A 28 11.88 -8.22 7.00
N ILE A 29 11.87 -7.43 8.09
CA ILE A 29 13.07 -7.27 8.95
C ILE A 29 13.50 -8.61 9.54
N CYS A 30 12.56 -9.39 10.08
CA CYS A 30 12.84 -10.73 10.57
C CYS A 30 13.34 -11.64 9.45
N LEU A 31 12.75 -11.59 8.26
CA LEU A 31 13.16 -12.42 7.12
C LEU A 31 14.59 -12.11 6.64
N ILE A 32 14.97 -10.84 6.62
CA ILE A 32 16.34 -10.41 6.25
C ILE A 32 17.35 -10.87 7.31
N THR A 33 17.01 -10.77 8.59
CA THR A 33 17.93 -11.13 9.69
C THR A 33 17.97 -12.63 9.99
N HIS A 34 16.93 -13.39 9.64
CA HIS A 34 16.81 -14.82 9.94
C HIS A 34 17.99 -15.65 9.39
N GLY A 35 18.49 -15.31 8.20
CA GLY A 35 19.62 -16.02 7.57
C GLY A 35 21.00 -15.71 8.16
N LEU A 36 21.14 -14.68 9.01
CA LEU A 36 22.45 -14.22 9.50
C LEU A 36 23.18 -15.23 10.39
N GLN A 37 22.43 -16.11 11.06
CA GLN A 37 23.02 -17.13 11.95
C GLN A 37 23.69 -18.28 11.18
N ARG A 38 23.51 -18.37 9.85
CA ARG A 38 24.13 -19.37 8.98
C ARG A 38 24.01 -20.81 9.52
N ILE A 39 22.84 -21.15 10.10
CA ILE A 39 22.58 -22.44 10.77
C ILE A 39 22.68 -23.60 9.78
N ILE A 40 22.19 -23.42 8.56
CA ILE A 40 22.30 -24.42 7.49
C ILE A 40 23.75 -24.45 7.03
N LYS A 41 24.41 -25.58 7.25
CA LYS A 41 25.82 -25.79 6.88
C LYS A 41 25.90 -26.68 5.64
N SER A 42 26.85 -26.38 4.77
CA SER A 42 27.23 -27.23 3.64
C SER A 42 28.72 -27.56 3.70
N GLN A 43 29.10 -28.67 3.08
CA GLN A 43 30.50 -29.08 2.99
C GLN A 43 31.24 -28.19 1.99
N THR A 44 32.39 -27.63 2.37
CA THR A 44 33.17 -26.72 1.52
C THR A 44 34.30 -27.40 0.78
N ASN A 45 34.90 -28.44 1.37
CA ASN A 45 36.00 -29.19 0.77
C ASN A 45 35.53 -30.35 -0.11
N VAL A 46 34.47 -30.16 -0.90
CA VAL A 46 33.88 -31.20 -1.78
C VAL A 46 34.84 -31.73 -2.84
N ASN A 47 35.79 -30.90 -3.29
CA ASN A 47 36.81 -31.30 -4.27
C ASN A 47 37.87 -32.24 -3.68
N GLU A 48 38.11 -32.15 -2.37
CA GLU A 48 39.12 -32.93 -1.65
C GLU A 48 38.50 -34.11 -0.88
N HIS A 49 37.21 -34.03 -0.58
CA HIS A 49 36.44 -35.04 0.13
C HIS A 49 35.07 -35.18 -0.55
N ASN A 50 34.94 -36.20 -1.40
CA ASN A 50 33.70 -36.43 -2.15
C ASN A 50 32.57 -36.89 -1.21
N PRO A 51 31.47 -36.12 -1.05
CA PRO A 51 30.40 -36.47 -0.13
C PRO A 51 29.68 -37.78 -0.47
N GLU A 52 29.54 -38.11 -1.76
CA GLU A 52 28.78 -39.29 -2.19
C GLU A 52 29.53 -40.58 -1.87
N ILE A 53 30.85 -40.59 -2.13
CA ILE A 53 31.71 -41.75 -1.86
C ILE A 53 32.01 -41.84 -0.36
N CYS A 54 32.48 -40.74 0.23
CA CYS A 54 32.97 -40.74 1.61
C CYS A 54 31.84 -40.84 2.65
N ALA A 55 30.58 -40.57 2.31
CA ALA A 55 29.45 -40.86 3.20
C ALA A 55 29.31 -42.37 3.48
N SER A 56 29.63 -43.23 2.50
CA SER A 56 29.57 -44.69 2.67
C SER A 56 30.76 -45.27 3.43
N LEU A 57 31.91 -44.57 3.41
CA LEU A 57 33.18 -44.98 4.04
C LEU A 57 33.47 -44.20 5.33
N TYR A 58 32.44 -43.80 6.07
CA TYR A 58 32.60 -42.93 7.25
C TYR A 58 33.47 -43.50 8.38
N LEU A 59 33.60 -44.83 8.46
CA LEU A 59 34.47 -45.51 9.42
C LEU A 59 35.95 -45.49 9.03
N GLU A 60 36.27 -45.19 7.78
CA GLU A 60 37.63 -45.21 7.22
C GLU A 60 38.17 -43.82 6.92
N TRP A 61 37.49 -42.76 7.39
CA TRP A 61 37.96 -41.39 7.26
C TRP A 61 39.35 -41.23 7.90
N GLY A 62 40.27 -40.62 7.14
CA GLY A 62 41.66 -40.43 7.57
C GLY A 62 42.56 -41.66 7.40
N VAL A 63 42.04 -42.78 6.88
CA VAL A 63 42.82 -44.00 6.60
C VAL A 63 42.79 -44.33 5.11
N ASN A 64 41.60 -44.28 4.49
CA ASN A 64 41.43 -44.58 3.07
C ASN A 64 41.97 -43.43 2.20
N GLU A 65 42.77 -43.74 1.17
CA GLU A 65 43.32 -42.74 0.24
C GLU A 65 42.23 -41.87 -0.42
N GLN A 66 41.03 -42.44 -0.63
CA GLN A 66 39.90 -41.72 -1.24
C GLN A 66 39.24 -40.70 -0.29
N CYS A 67 39.39 -40.88 1.04
CA CYS A 67 38.74 -40.05 2.06
C CYS A 67 39.74 -39.70 3.20
N LEU A 68 40.96 -39.32 2.81
CA LEU A 68 42.05 -39.04 3.74
C LEU A 68 41.83 -37.74 4.54
N ILE A 69 41.14 -36.77 3.96
CA ILE A 69 40.89 -35.45 4.55
C ILE A 69 39.46 -35.43 5.13
N TYR A 70 39.31 -35.02 6.40
CA TYR A 70 37.99 -34.91 7.03
C TYR A 70 37.09 -33.86 6.37
N PRO A 71 35.75 -34.04 6.37
CA PRO A 71 34.83 -33.06 5.82
C PRO A 71 34.84 -31.76 6.63
N ARG A 72 34.87 -30.63 5.93
CA ARG A 72 34.78 -29.29 6.51
C ARG A 72 33.44 -28.68 6.17
N PHE A 73 32.73 -28.22 7.20
CA PHE A 73 31.41 -27.61 7.05
C PHE A 73 31.46 -26.12 7.41
N SER A 74 30.89 -25.29 6.55
CA SER A 74 30.67 -23.87 6.85
C SER A 74 29.20 -23.51 6.69
N GLY A 75 28.76 -22.50 7.44
CA GLY A 75 27.40 -21.98 7.31
C GLY A 75 27.19 -21.29 5.96
N ALA A 76 26.06 -21.60 5.32
CA ALA A 76 25.65 -20.96 4.07
C ALA A 76 25.45 -19.45 4.27
N GLU A 77 25.78 -18.67 3.25
CA GLU A 77 25.61 -17.22 3.31
C GLU A 77 24.13 -16.83 3.20
N ALA A 78 23.74 -15.76 3.88
CA ALA A 78 22.40 -15.24 3.78
C ALA A 78 22.18 -14.62 2.39
N THR A 79 21.33 -15.23 1.56
CA THR A 79 21.00 -14.73 0.22
C THR A 79 19.64 -14.02 0.16
N SER A 80 18.80 -14.14 1.20
CA SER A 80 17.43 -13.57 1.23
C SER A 80 17.42 -12.08 0.92
N TRP A 81 18.37 -11.31 1.45
CA TRP A 81 18.44 -9.86 1.21
C TRP A 81 18.54 -9.51 -0.28
N MET A 82 19.27 -10.32 -1.07
CA MET A 82 19.46 -10.09 -2.51
C MET A 82 18.12 -10.14 -3.25
N TRP A 83 17.27 -11.11 -2.90
CA TRP A 83 15.96 -11.31 -3.49
C TRP A 83 14.93 -10.27 -3.02
N LEU A 84 15.11 -9.69 -1.84
CA LEU A 84 14.22 -8.66 -1.31
C LEU A 84 14.59 -7.24 -1.78
N CYS A 85 15.86 -6.95 -2.04
CA CYS A 85 16.33 -5.60 -2.35
C CYS A 85 15.64 -4.99 -3.58
N ALA A 86 15.52 -5.73 -4.69
CA ALA A 86 14.92 -5.19 -5.90
C ALA A 86 13.40 -4.91 -5.75
N PRO A 87 12.56 -5.85 -5.27
CA PRO A 87 11.15 -5.58 -5.00
C PRO A 87 10.93 -4.47 -3.97
N LEU A 88 11.74 -4.44 -2.90
CA LEU A 88 11.64 -3.40 -1.88
C LEU A 88 12.02 -2.03 -2.43
N GLY A 89 13.04 -1.96 -3.28
CA GLY A 89 13.43 -0.74 -4.00
C GLY A 89 12.30 -0.21 -4.88
N LEU A 90 11.66 -1.09 -5.67
CA LEU A 90 10.50 -0.73 -6.49
C LEU A 90 9.33 -0.23 -5.64
N TYR A 91 9.04 -0.90 -4.52
CA TYR A 91 8.00 -0.47 -3.58
C TYR A 91 8.29 0.90 -2.99
N ILE A 92 9.51 1.14 -2.52
CA ILE A 92 9.91 2.44 -1.95
C ILE A 92 9.84 3.54 -3.02
N LEU A 93 10.28 3.26 -4.25
CA LEU A 93 10.17 4.20 -5.37
C LEU A 93 8.70 4.57 -5.63
N GLU A 94 7.80 3.58 -5.67
CA GLU A 94 6.36 3.79 -5.83
C GLU A 94 5.80 4.71 -4.73
N ARG A 95 6.19 4.47 -3.47
CA ARG A 95 5.78 5.30 -2.32
C ARG A 95 6.32 6.72 -2.38
N ILE A 96 7.58 6.90 -2.79
CA ILE A 96 8.18 8.22 -3.00
C ILE A 96 7.44 8.96 -4.12
N LEU A 97 7.15 8.30 -5.24
CA LEU A 97 6.41 8.89 -6.35
C LEU A 97 4.99 9.31 -5.93
N ARG A 98 4.30 8.51 -5.09
CA ARG A 98 3.02 8.93 -4.50
C ARG A 98 3.18 10.12 -3.57
N PHE A 99 4.19 10.11 -2.70
CA PHE A 99 4.44 11.21 -1.79
C PHE A 99 4.70 12.52 -2.54
N ILE A 100 5.52 12.48 -3.60
CA ILE A 100 5.79 13.66 -4.46
C ILE A 100 4.51 14.16 -5.12
N ARG A 101 3.69 13.27 -5.71
CA ARG A 101 2.38 13.63 -6.27
C ARG A 101 1.47 14.26 -5.22
N SER A 102 1.48 13.72 -4.00
CA SER A 102 0.67 14.23 -2.89
C SER A 102 1.04 15.65 -2.43
N LEU A 103 2.23 16.15 -2.79
CA LEU A 103 2.66 17.51 -2.49
C LEU A 103 2.10 18.55 -3.47
N GLN A 104 1.51 18.11 -4.59
CA GLN A 104 0.88 19.00 -5.58
C GLN A 104 -0.14 19.91 -4.89
N ARG A 105 -0.12 21.20 -5.24
CA ARG A 105 -1.06 22.17 -4.70
C ARG A 105 -2.38 22.07 -5.45
N VAL A 106 -3.44 21.76 -4.73
CA VAL A 106 -4.80 21.70 -5.26
C VAL A 106 -5.45 23.07 -5.11
N GLU A 107 -5.92 23.62 -6.22
CA GLU A 107 -6.66 24.88 -6.25
C GLU A 107 -8.14 24.58 -6.02
N ILE A 108 -8.69 25.11 -4.93
CA ILE A 108 -10.12 25.04 -4.62
C ILE A 108 -10.82 26.13 -5.43
N LEU A 109 -11.72 25.73 -6.32
CA LEU A 109 -12.50 26.65 -7.14
C LEU A 109 -13.71 27.18 -6.37
N ASP A 110 -14.41 26.29 -5.67
CA ASP A 110 -15.62 26.64 -4.93
C ASP A 110 -15.89 25.63 -3.79
N VAL A 111 -16.60 26.10 -2.77
CA VAL A 111 -17.07 25.30 -1.64
C VAL A 111 -18.55 25.56 -1.43
N ILE A 112 -19.38 24.59 -1.81
CA ILE A 112 -20.83 24.71 -1.75
C ILE A 112 -21.32 23.92 -0.53
N ARG A 113 -22.24 24.52 0.23
CA ARG A 113 -22.90 23.84 1.35
C ARG A 113 -24.26 23.34 0.88
N HIS A 114 -24.51 22.06 1.12
CA HIS A 114 -25.79 21.42 0.83
C HIS A 114 -26.57 21.18 2.13
N ASP A 115 -27.88 21.02 2.01
CA ASP A 115 -28.72 20.60 3.11
C ASP A 115 -28.31 19.19 3.59
N SER A 116 -28.47 18.89 4.88
CA SER A 116 -28.06 17.61 5.53
C SER A 116 -26.58 17.46 5.89
N ASN A 117 -25.88 18.55 6.23
CA ASN A 117 -24.49 18.53 6.71
C ASN A 117 -23.49 17.93 5.70
N VAL A 118 -23.71 18.22 4.42
CA VAL A 118 -22.82 17.83 3.31
C VAL A 118 -22.20 19.09 2.71
N ILE A 119 -20.92 19.03 2.41
CA ILE A 119 -20.22 20.07 1.64
C ILE A 119 -19.74 19.48 0.31
N GLU A 120 -19.87 20.25 -0.75
CA GLU A 120 -19.26 19.96 -2.04
C GLU A 120 -18.01 20.81 -2.20
N ILE A 121 -16.89 20.16 -2.49
CA ILE A 121 -15.61 20.83 -2.73
C ILE A 121 -15.26 20.66 -4.20
N ARG A 122 -15.09 21.78 -4.91
CA ARG A 122 -14.70 21.80 -6.32
C ARG A 122 -13.22 22.12 -6.47
N PHE A 123 -12.51 21.28 -7.20
CA PHE A 123 -11.08 21.38 -7.47
C PHE A 123 -10.82 21.63 -8.94
N ARG A 124 -9.71 22.31 -9.23
CA ARG A 124 -9.23 22.48 -10.60
C ARG A 124 -8.58 21.19 -11.15
N LYS A 125 -8.94 20.80 -12.38
CA LYS A 125 -8.42 19.58 -13.07
C LYS A 125 -6.92 19.58 -13.41
N LYS A 126 -6.24 20.74 -13.36
CA LYS A 126 -4.93 21.00 -14.01
C LYS A 126 -3.83 19.95 -13.80
N PHE A 127 -3.81 19.25 -12.67
CA PHE A 127 -2.74 18.30 -12.32
C PHE A 127 -3.24 16.88 -12.03
N MET A 128 -4.52 16.60 -12.28
CA MET A 128 -5.11 15.28 -12.08
C MET A 128 -5.50 14.67 -13.42
N GLN A 129 -5.38 13.34 -13.52
CA GLN A 129 -6.02 12.62 -14.62
C GLN A 129 -7.54 12.79 -14.52
N THR A 130 -8.21 12.84 -15.66
CA THR A 130 -9.67 13.01 -15.68
C THR A 130 -10.33 11.78 -15.04
N PRO A 131 -11.09 11.95 -13.96
CA PRO A 131 -11.77 10.84 -13.30
C PRO A 131 -12.88 10.27 -14.17
N GLN A 132 -13.04 8.95 -14.10
CA GLN A 132 -14.17 8.21 -14.69
C GLN A 132 -15.30 8.04 -13.65
N PRO A 133 -16.55 7.80 -14.09
CA PRO A 133 -17.66 7.57 -13.17
C PRO A 133 -17.38 6.43 -12.19
N GLY A 134 -17.76 6.62 -10.93
CA GLY A 134 -17.55 5.63 -9.86
C GLY A 134 -16.18 5.69 -9.17
N GLN A 135 -15.18 6.32 -9.80
CA GLN A 135 -13.85 6.47 -9.21
C GLN A 135 -13.86 7.37 -7.97
N TYR A 136 -12.87 7.16 -7.11
CA TYR A 136 -12.71 7.95 -5.89
C TYR A 136 -11.30 8.55 -5.80
N ILE A 137 -11.17 9.62 -5.01
CA ILE A 137 -9.90 10.27 -4.71
C ILE A 137 -9.64 10.22 -3.21
N TYR A 138 -8.38 10.29 -2.81
CA TYR A 138 -8.01 10.54 -1.41
C TYR A 138 -7.81 12.04 -1.21
N LEU A 139 -8.46 12.58 -0.19
CA LEU A 139 -8.34 13.95 0.24
C LEU A 139 -7.57 14.03 1.56
N LYS A 140 -6.64 14.98 1.64
CA LYS A 140 -5.93 15.35 2.87
C LYS A 140 -6.06 16.84 3.11
N CYS A 141 -6.20 17.24 4.36
CA CYS A 141 -6.17 18.64 4.79
C CYS A 141 -4.98 18.87 5.72
N PHE A 142 -3.97 19.61 5.24
CA PHE A 142 -2.72 19.84 5.98
C PHE A 142 -2.93 20.66 7.27
N SER A 143 -4.03 21.39 7.37
CA SER A 143 -4.40 22.17 8.57
C SER A 143 -5.06 21.35 9.67
N ILE A 144 -5.40 20.08 9.41
CA ILE A 144 -6.06 19.17 10.37
C ILE A 144 -5.10 18.04 10.73
N ALA A 145 -4.65 17.31 9.71
CA ALA A 145 -3.76 16.17 9.88
C ALA A 145 -2.75 16.09 8.73
N LEU A 146 -1.48 15.90 9.06
CA LEU A 146 -0.39 15.88 8.07
C LEU A 146 -0.28 14.55 7.31
N PHE A 147 -0.77 13.46 7.92
CA PHE A 147 -0.57 12.09 7.45
C PHE A 147 -1.88 11.31 7.20
N GLU A 148 -3.04 11.90 7.49
CA GLU A 148 -4.34 11.24 7.29
C GLU A 148 -4.92 11.55 5.90
N TRP A 149 -5.29 10.50 5.19
CA TRP A 149 -5.90 10.55 3.86
C TRP A 149 -7.26 9.88 3.91
N HIS A 150 -8.31 10.57 3.46
CA HIS A 150 -9.68 10.06 3.48
C HIS A 150 -10.22 9.86 2.06
N PRO A 151 -10.79 8.69 1.74
CA PRO A 151 -11.35 8.43 0.42
C PRO A 151 -12.71 9.12 0.25
N PHE A 152 -12.93 9.75 -0.90
CA PHE A 152 -14.20 10.32 -1.32
C PHE A 152 -14.46 10.03 -2.79
N THR A 153 -15.67 9.54 -3.11
CA THR A 153 -16.11 9.30 -4.48
C THR A 153 -16.20 10.61 -5.25
N VAL A 154 -15.70 10.61 -6.48
CA VAL A 154 -15.84 11.75 -7.38
C VAL A 154 -17.28 11.85 -7.83
N THR A 155 -17.87 13.03 -7.68
CA THR A 155 -19.28 13.30 -8.03
C THR A 155 -19.45 14.15 -9.28
N SER A 156 -18.38 14.80 -9.75
CA SER A 156 -18.38 15.55 -11.02
C SER A 156 -18.33 14.62 -12.23
N ALA A 157 -18.91 15.07 -13.35
CA ALA A 157 -18.79 14.36 -14.61
C ALA A 157 -17.38 14.49 -15.20
N THR A 158 -17.00 13.51 -16.03
CA THR A 158 -15.73 13.50 -16.77
C THR A 158 -15.58 14.75 -17.66
N GLU A 159 -16.69 15.28 -18.17
CA GLU A 159 -16.75 16.46 -19.07
C GLU A 159 -16.65 17.81 -18.35
N ASP A 160 -16.88 17.86 -17.02
CA ASP A 160 -16.90 19.12 -16.27
C ASP A 160 -15.52 19.82 -16.31
N ALA A 161 -15.46 21.14 -16.15
CA ALA A 161 -14.17 21.85 -16.05
C ALA A 161 -13.44 21.61 -14.70
N TYR A 162 -14.12 21.00 -13.74
CA TYR A 162 -13.68 20.81 -12.35
C TYR A 162 -13.89 19.36 -11.89
N VAL A 163 -13.20 18.98 -10.81
CA VAL A 163 -13.47 17.73 -10.09
C VAL A 163 -14.19 18.08 -8.80
N SER A 164 -15.29 17.41 -8.47
CA SER A 164 -15.99 17.64 -7.20
C SER A 164 -16.11 16.38 -6.36
N VAL A 165 -16.14 16.57 -5.04
CA VAL A 165 -16.46 15.54 -4.06
C VAL A 165 -17.48 16.07 -3.07
N HIS A 166 -18.40 15.20 -2.65
CA HIS A 166 -19.35 15.48 -1.59
C HIS A 166 -18.89 14.83 -0.29
N VAL A 167 -18.67 15.65 0.73
CA VAL A 167 -18.20 15.22 2.05
C VAL A 167 -19.31 15.42 3.06
N ARG A 168 -19.85 14.31 3.57
CA ARG A 168 -20.77 14.31 4.71
C ARG A 168 -20.01 14.45 6.02
N THR A 169 -20.57 15.24 6.94
CA THR A 169 -20.06 15.36 8.31
C THR A 169 -20.43 14.11 9.10
N ALA A 170 -19.51 13.17 9.26
CA ALA A 170 -19.77 11.88 9.92
C ALA A 170 -18.82 11.59 11.10
N GLY A 171 -17.59 12.11 11.07
CA GLY A 171 -16.58 11.91 12.12
C GLY A 171 -15.80 13.18 12.45
N ASN A 172 -14.82 13.05 13.36
CA ASN A 172 -14.01 14.16 13.87
C ASN A 172 -13.30 14.89 12.72
N TRP A 173 -12.59 14.16 11.86
CA TRP A 173 -11.86 14.74 10.73
C TRP A 173 -12.76 15.51 9.76
N THR A 174 -13.90 14.92 9.36
CA THR A 174 -14.86 15.58 8.45
C THR A 174 -15.49 16.82 9.09
N SER A 175 -15.72 16.79 10.40
CA SER A 175 -16.28 17.93 11.14
C SER A 175 -15.31 19.09 11.17
N ASP A 176 -14.03 18.81 11.39
CA ASP A 176 -12.99 19.83 11.39
C ASP A 176 -12.70 20.36 9.98
N LEU A 177 -12.84 19.51 8.95
CA LEU A 177 -12.78 19.95 7.55
C LEU A 177 -13.88 20.97 7.24
N VAL A 178 -15.12 20.66 7.62
CA VAL A 178 -16.26 21.57 7.41
C VAL A 178 -16.05 22.89 8.15
N LYS A 179 -15.56 22.85 9.40
CA LYS A 179 -15.22 24.08 10.16
C LYS A 179 -14.13 24.90 9.48
N LYS A 180 -13.08 24.28 8.94
CA LYS A 180 -11.99 24.99 8.25
C LYS A 180 -12.46 25.60 6.93
N LEU A 181 -13.22 24.85 6.15
CA LEU A 181 -13.79 25.32 4.91
C LEU A 181 -14.92 26.34 5.14
N ALA A 182 -15.45 26.43 6.36
CA ALA A 182 -16.45 27.44 6.67
C ALA A 182 -15.93 28.88 6.60
N MET A 183 -14.60 29.07 6.73
CA MET A 183 -13.91 30.35 6.60
C MET A 183 -13.51 30.69 5.16
N TYR A 184 -13.88 29.86 4.18
CA TYR A 184 -13.71 30.18 2.75
C TYR A 184 -14.62 31.36 2.35
N PRO A 185 -14.15 32.33 1.54
CA PRO A 185 -12.86 32.41 0.84
C PRO A 185 -11.74 33.13 1.63
N GLN A 186 -11.99 33.60 2.85
CA GLN A 186 -11.03 34.39 3.64
C GLN A 186 -9.79 33.58 4.04
N GLN A 187 -9.97 32.30 4.38
CA GLN A 187 -8.86 31.39 4.70
C GLN A 187 -9.02 30.09 3.92
N ILE A 188 -8.09 29.84 2.98
CA ILE A 188 -8.10 28.64 2.15
C ILE A 188 -7.13 27.61 2.78
N PRO A 189 -7.62 26.49 3.33
CA PRO A 189 -6.75 25.45 3.85
C PRO A 189 -5.98 24.79 2.69
N ARG A 190 -4.72 24.43 2.93
CA ARG A 190 -3.98 23.62 1.96
C ARG A 190 -4.59 22.21 1.94
N LEU A 191 -5.11 21.81 0.79
CA LEU A 191 -5.58 20.45 0.53
C LEU A 191 -4.58 19.70 -0.35
N GLY A 192 -4.44 18.40 -0.10
CA GLY A 192 -3.76 17.45 -0.97
C GLY A 192 -4.79 16.49 -1.54
N VAL A 193 -4.66 16.17 -2.82
CA VAL A 193 -5.50 15.17 -3.50
C VAL A 193 -4.58 14.13 -4.13
N ASP A 194 -4.98 12.87 -4.03
CA ASP A 194 -4.32 11.73 -4.67
C ASP A 194 -5.36 10.84 -5.36
N GLY A 195 -5.05 10.36 -6.56
CA GLY A 195 -5.98 9.63 -7.44
C GLY A 195 -6.08 10.24 -8.84
N PRO A 196 -7.11 9.89 -9.64
CA PRO A 196 -8.25 9.05 -9.29
C PRO A 196 -7.92 7.55 -9.17
N TYR A 197 -8.68 6.83 -8.34
CA TYR A 197 -8.57 5.40 -8.12
C TYR A 197 -9.79 4.66 -8.67
N GLY A 198 -9.55 3.53 -9.31
CA GLY A 198 -10.58 2.66 -9.88
C GLY A 198 -11.57 2.15 -8.84
N SER A 199 -12.80 1.92 -9.27
CA SER A 199 -13.87 1.45 -8.40
C SER A 199 -14.33 0.05 -8.78
N ALA A 200 -15.04 -0.62 -7.88
CA ALA A 200 -15.69 -1.88 -8.21
C ALA A 200 -16.86 -1.70 -9.20
N ALA A 201 -17.28 -0.46 -9.47
CA ALA A 201 -18.35 -0.15 -10.42
C ALA A 201 -17.85 0.01 -11.85
N ASP A 202 -16.53 -0.07 -12.11
CA ASP A 202 -15.98 0.11 -13.46
C ASP A 202 -16.48 -1.01 -14.42
N ASP A 203 -16.87 -2.18 -13.89
CA ASP A 203 -17.41 -3.29 -14.67
C ASP A 203 -18.81 -3.03 -15.23
N VAL A 204 -19.49 -1.97 -14.77
CA VAL A 204 -20.88 -1.65 -15.15
C VAL A 204 -21.03 -1.43 -16.66
N PHE A 205 -19.97 -0.97 -17.32
CA PHE A 205 -19.95 -0.68 -18.75
C PHE A 205 -19.82 -1.94 -19.62
N ASN A 206 -19.59 -3.11 -19.02
CA ASN A 206 -19.47 -4.38 -19.75
C ASN A 206 -20.82 -5.09 -19.96
N TYR A 207 -21.93 -4.51 -19.49
CA TYR A 207 -23.26 -5.13 -19.54
C TYR A 207 -24.23 -4.30 -20.38
N ASP A 208 -25.08 -4.96 -21.18
CA ASP A 208 -26.10 -4.30 -22.02
C ASP A 208 -27.24 -3.66 -21.20
N GLY A 209 -27.47 -4.15 -19.98
CA GLY A 209 -28.52 -3.68 -19.07
C GLY A 209 -28.00 -3.58 -17.64
N VAL A 210 -28.22 -2.42 -17.01
CA VAL A 210 -27.71 -2.11 -15.68
C VAL A 210 -28.84 -1.56 -14.82
N ILE A 211 -28.93 -2.05 -13.58
CA ILE A 211 -29.81 -1.47 -12.54
C ILE A 211 -28.93 -0.81 -11.49
N LEU A 212 -29.03 0.52 -11.39
CA LEU A 212 -28.33 1.32 -10.37
C LEU A 212 -29.26 1.52 -9.17
N VAL A 213 -28.86 1.03 -8.01
CA VAL A 213 -29.60 1.20 -6.75
C VAL A 213 -28.73 2.01 -5.79
N GLY A 214 -29.10 3.27 -5.55
CA GLY A 214 -28.45 4.14 -4.57
C GLY A 214 -29.22 4.16 -3.26
N ALA A 215 -28.50 4.23 -2.14
CA ALA A 215 -29.07 4.35 -0.80
C ALA A 215 -28.13 5.10 0.14
N GLY A 216 -28.63 6.16 0.78
CA GLY A 216 -27.86 6.97 1.72
C GLY A 216 -26.96 7.98 1.00
N ILE A 217 -25.64 7.90 1.23
CA ILE A 217 -24.66 8.83 0.62
C ILE A 217 -24.07 8.32 -0.70
N GLY A 218 -24.47 7.13 -1.16
CA GLY A 218 -23.95 6.45 -2.35
C GLY A 218 -25.06 5.96 -3.26
#